data_AF-A0A6P8S0T1-F1
#
_entry.id   AF-A0A6P8S0T1-F1
#
_cell.length_a   1.000
_cell.length_b   1.000
_cell.length_c   1.000
_cell.angle_alpha   90.00
_cell.angle_beta   90.00
_cell.angle_gamma   90.00
#
_symmetry.space_group_name_H-M   'P 1'
#
loop_
_entity.id
_entity.type
_entity.pdbx_description
1 polymer ?
#
loop_
_entity_poly.entity_id
_entity_poly.type
_entity_poly.pdbx_seq_one_letter_code
_entity_poly.pdbx_strand_id
1 'polypeptide(L)'
;MARTKQTARLIGSAYHVIAFPPKTALEGVQRAANGTLAMASLAAIFGMTTCLTAQIREKPDDAVNYFIGGCASGVFLGVRTHNYMTGTTACLALGTVAALTKIGKKEGWKIVGPPEL
;
A
#
# COMPACT_ATOMS: atom_id res chain seq x y z
N MET A 1 13.32 0.68 -1.39
CA MET A 1 11.84 0.60 -1.33
C MET A 1 11.19 1.54 -0.31
N ALA A 2 11.89 2.03 0.74
CA ALA A 2 11.33 3.05 1.64
C ALA A 2 11.11 4.40 0.94
N ARG A 3 12.09 4.90 0.16
CA ARG A 3 12.01 6.21 -0.51
C ARG A 3 10.85 6.36 -1.52
N THR A 4 10.44 5.28 -2.21
CA THR A 4 9.33 5.32 -3.19
C THR A 4 7.95 5.38 -2.54
N LYS A 5 7.80 4.96 -1.28
CA LYS A 5 6.51 5.06 -0.57
C LYS A 5 6.26 6.46 -0.04
N GLN A 6 7.30 7.20 0.36
CA GLN A 6 7.20 8.61 0.74
C GLN A 6 6.75 9.50 -0.43
N THR A 7 7.27 9.29 -1.64
CA THR A 7 6.91 10.12 -2.80
C THR A 7 5.44 9.97 -3.18
N ALA A 8 4.91 8.73 -3.21
CA ALA A 8 3.50 8.47 -3.47
C ALA A 8 2.58 9.15 -2.44
N ARG A 9 3.01 9.22 -1.16
CA ARG A 9 2.27 9.91 -0.10
C ARG A 9 2.23 11.43 -0.30
N LEU A 10 3.38 12.04 -0.63
CA LEU A 10 3.45 13.48 -0.89
C LEU A 10 2.63 13.86 -2.13
N ILE A 11 2.71 13.05 -3.19
CA ILE A 11 1.93 13.26 -4.41
C ILE A 11 0.43 13.16 -4.10
N GLY A 12 -0.01 12.13 -3.39
CA GLY A 12 -1.42 11.97 -3.00
C GLY A 12 -1.93 13.11 -2.11
N SER A 13 -1.12 13.58 -1.16
CA SER A 13 -1.46 14.73 -0.31
C SER A 13 -1.56 16.02 -1.13
N ALA A 14 -0.61 16.26 -2.03
CA ALA A 14 -0.63 17.43 -2.92
C ALA A 14 -1.90 17.42 -3.79
N TYR A 15 -2.23 16.29 -4.41
CA TYR A 15 -3.46 16.15 -5.19
C TYR A 15 -4.73 16.34 -4.35
N HIS A 16 -4.77 15.83 -3.12
CA HIS A 16 -5.93 15.99 -2.25
C HIS A 16 -6.13 17.45 -1.79
N VAL A 17 -5.05 18.20 -1.56
CA VAL A 17 -5.12 19.63 -1.19
C VAL A 17 -5.55 20.48 -2.39
N ILE A 18 -5.13 20.14 -3.61
CA ILE A 18 -5.52 20.85 -4.83
C ILE A 18 -6.98 20.55 -5.22
N ALA A 19 -7.42 19.28 -5.12
CA ALA A 19 -8.77 18.88 -5.52
C ALA A 19 -9.86 19.31 -4.51
N PHE A 20 -9.52 19.42 -3.22
CA PHE A 20 -10.44 19.86 -2.17
C PHE A 20 -9.80 20.97 -1.33
N PRO A 21 -9.91 22.24 -1.76
CA PRO A 21 -9.30 23.35 -1.04
C PRO A 21 -9.92 23.45 0.37
N PRO A 22 -9.11 23.31 1.43
CA PRO A 22 -9.60 23.46 2.79
C PRO A 22 -9.94 24.93 3.07
N LYS A 23 -10.98 25.18 3.86
CA LYS A 23 -11.41 26.54 4.21
C LYS A 23 -10.42 27.24 5.17
N THR A 24 -9.56 26.46 5.83
CA THR A 24 -8.51 26.95 6.73
C THR A 24 -7.22 26.13 6.58
N ALA A 25 -6.07 26.78 6.79
CA ALA A 25 -4.76 26.13 6.69
C ALA A 25 -4.59 24.97 7.69
N LEU A 26 -5.16 25.10 8.90
CA LEU A 26 -5.08 24.09 9.94
C LEU A 26 -5.86 22.82 9.58
N GLU A 27 -7.07 22.97 9.04
CA GLU A 27 -7.89 21.85 8.57
C GLU A 27 -7.21 21.11 7.41
N GLY A 28 -6.53 21.86 6.52
CA GLY A 28 -5.70 21.31 5.45
C GLY A 28 -4.56 20.45 5.99
N VAL A 29 -3.79 20.96 6.95
CA VAL A 29 -2.68 20.23 7.58
C VAL A 29 -3.19 19.00 8.31
N GLN A 30 -4.30 19.09 9.03
CA GLN A 30 -4.84 17.98 9.81
C GLN A 30 -5.38 16.86 8.92
N ARG A 31 -6.02 17.21 7.80
CA ARG A 31 -6.48 16.25 6.79
C ARG A 31 -5.31 15.58 6.05
N ALA A 32 -4.31 16.36 5.68
CA ALA A 32 -3.08 15.86 5.06
C ALA A 32 -2.30 14.94 6.00
N ALA A 33 -2.18 15.31 7.29
CA ALA A 33 -1.54 14.51 8.32
C ALA A 33 -2.26 13.18 8.51
N ASN A 34 -3.59 13.20 8.66
CA ASN A 34 -4.39 11.99 8.79
C ASN A 34 -4.23 11.07 7.56
N GLY A 35 -4.37 11.59 6.34
CA GLY A 35 -4.17 10.80 5.12
C GLY A 35 -2.77 10.21 5.01
N THR A 36 -1.74 10.99 5.35
CA THR A 36 -0.35 10.55 5.33
C THR A 36 -0.08 9.47 6.36
N LEU A 37 -0.61 9.61 7.58
CA LEU A 37 -0.52 8.60 8.63
C LEU A 37 -1.28 7.31 8.30
N ALA A 38 -2.31 7.38 7.46
CA ALA A 38 -2.99 6.18 6.93
C ALA A 38 -2.08 5.38 6.03
N MET A 39 -1.59 6.03 4.98
CA MET A 39 -0.68 5.40 4.03
C MET A 39 0.62 4.97 4.73
N ALA A 40 1.09 5.82 5.65
CA ALA A 40 1.75 5.54 6.93
C ALA A 40 1.86 4.07 7.35
N SER A 41 0.87 3.72 8.14
CA SER A 41 0.69 2.44 8.79
C SER A 41 0.46 1.32 7.80
N LEU A 42 -0.27 1.53 6.70
CA LEU A 42 -0.49 0.50 5.69
C LEU A 42 0.83 -0.07 5.15
N ALA A 43 1.77 0.82 4.80
CA ALA A 43 3.07 0.40 4.30
C ALA A 43 3.93 -0.31 5.35
N ALA A 44 3.82 0.10 6.62
CA ALA A 44 4.54 -0.50 7.73
C ALA A 44 4.00 -1.90 8.04
N ILE A 45 2.67 -2.04 8.15
CA ILE A 45 1.99 -3.32 8.37
C ILE A 45 2.34 -4.29 7.24
N PHE A 46 2.21 -3.87 5.98
CA PHE A 46 2.58 -4.69 4.83
C PHE A 46 4.03 -5.20 4.91
N GLY A 47 4.97 -4.31 5.24
CA GLY A 47 6.40 -4.65 5.33
C GLY A 47 6.69 -5.63 6.47
N MET A 48 6.18 -5.35 7.67
CA MET A 48 6.38 -6.19 8.85
C MET A 48 5.75 -7.56 8.68
N THR A 49 4.50 -7.62 8.21
CA THR A 49 3.78 -8.88 8.00
C THR A 49 4.42 -9.72 6.91
N THR A 50 4.82 -9.13 5.77
CA THR A 50 5.52 -9.88 4.72
C THR A 50 6.85 -10.43 5.22
N CYS A 51 7.62 -9.64 5.97
CA CYS A 51 8.89 -10.08 6.58
C CYS A 51 8.66 -11.22 7.57
N LEU A 52 7.73 -11.05 8.50
CA LEU A 52 7.43 -12.05 9.53
C LEU A 52 6.92 -13.36 8.92
N THR A 53 6.03 -13.27 7.93
CA THR A 53 5.50 -14.45 7.24
C THR A 53 6.60 -15.19 6.45
N ALA A 54 7.56 -14.46 5.89
CA ALA A 54 8.71 -15.07 5.21
C ALA A 54 9.63 -15.82 6.21
N GLN A 55 9.81 -15.28 7.42
CA GLN A 55 10.61 -15.94 8.47
C GLN A 55 9.91 -17.19 9.02
N ILE A 56 8.60 -17.11 9.31
CA ILE A 56 7.83 -18.24 9.87
C ILE A 56 7.77 -19.43 8.90
N ARG A 57 7.73 -19.14 7.59
CA ARG A 57 7.46 -20.15 6.57
C ARG A 57 8.73 -20.65 5.87
N GLU A 58 9.89 -20.10 6.20
CA GLU A 58 11.23 -20.34 5.61
C GLU A 58 11.26 -20.35 4.06
N LYS A 59 10.23 -19.80 3.42
CA LYS A 59 10.06 -19.75 1.97
C LYS A 59 9.96 -18.29 1.53
N PRO A 60 11.09 -17.57 1.38
CA PRO A 60 11.10 -16.14 1.10
C PRO A 60 10.52 -15.76 -0.26
N ASP A 61 10.39 -16.75 -1.16
CA ASP A 61 9.99 -16.52 -2.53
C ASP A 61 8.51 -16.75 -2.82
N ASP A 62 7.71 -17.24 -1.88
CA ASP A 62 6.30 -17.50 -2.16
C ASP A 62 5.48 -16.20 -2.27
N ALA A 63 4.73 -16.07 -3.37
CA ALA A 63 3.82 -14.95 -3.60
C ALA A 63 2.72 -14.87 -2.52
N VAL A 64 2.43 -15.99 -1.85
CA VAL A 64 1.46 -16.09 -0.75
C VAL A 64 1.88 -15.23 0.45
N ASN A 65 3.18 -15.06 0.72
CA ASN A 65 3.64 -14.22 1.83
C ASN A 65 3.35 -12.73 1.57
N TYR A 66 3.43 -12.31 0.31
CA TYR A 66 3.08 -10.96 -0.13
C TYR A 66 1.56 -10.76 -0.14
N PHE A 67 0.78 -11.80 -0.46
CA PHE A 67 -0.68 -11.77 -0.35
C PHE A 67 -1.13 -11.55 1.10
N ILE A 68 -0.55 -12.29 2.06
CA ILE A 68 -0.87 -12.16 3.49
C ILE A 68 -0.55 -10.75 3.98
N GLY A 69 0.59 -10.19 3.58
CA GLY A 69 0.93 -8.81 3.94
C GLY A 69 -0.02 -7.77 3.31
N GLY A 70 -0.43 -8.00 2.06
CA GLY A 70 -1.44 -7.17 1.37
C GLY A 70 -2.79 -7.22 2.09
N CYS A 71 -3.26 -8.41 2.45
CA CYS A 71 -4.49 -8.59 3.20
C CYS A 71 -4.45 -7.98 4.61
N ALA A 72 -3.36 -8.13 5.34
CA ALA A 72 -3.21 -7.50 6.65
C ALA A 72 -3.30 -5.97 6.57
N SER A 73 -2.67 -5.38 5.54
CA SER A 73 -2.81 -3.93 5.29
C SER A 73 -4.22 -3.54 4.84
N GLY A 74 -4.89 -4.34 4.00
CA GLY A 74 -6.26 -4.09 3.54
C GLY A 74 -7.30 -4.15 4.66
N VAL A 75 -7.18 -5.12 5.56
CA VAL A 75 -8.02 -5.21 6.76
C VAL A 75 -7.81 -4.00 7.66
N PHE A 76 -6.56 -3.55 7.84
CA PHE A 76 -6.27 -2.34 8.61
C PHE A 76 -6.91 -1.08 7.99
N LEU A 77 -6.97 -1.00 6.65
CA LEU A 77 -7.72 0.07 5.97
C LEU A 77 -9.23 0.00 6.26
N GLY A 78 -9.79 -1.20 6.33
CA GLY A 78 -11.18 -1.45 6.75
C GLY A 78 -11.45 -0.99 8.18
N VAL A 79 -10.54 -1.31 9.12
CA VAL A 79 -10.61 -0.83 10.52
C VAL A 79 -10.60 0.69 10.56
N ARG A 80 -9.70 1.33 9.80
CA ARG A 80 -9.60 2.79 9.75
C ARG A 80 -10.84 3.47 9.16
N THR A 81 -11.52 2.82 8.22
CA THR A 81 -12.74 3.32 7.58
C THR A 81 -14.02 2.84 8.26
N HIS A 82 -13.89 2.09 9.37
CA HIS A 82 -15.00 1.48 10.12
C HIS A 82 -15.97 0.70 9.22
N ASN A 83 -15.46 0.03 8.19
CA ASN A 83 -16.29 -0.68 7.23
C ASN A 83 -15.69 -2.05 6.87
N TYR A 84 -16.48 -3.10 7.10
CA TYR A 84 -16.08 -4.48 6.83
C TYR A 84 -15.95 -4.77 5.32
N MET A 85 -16.83 -4.17 4.50
CA MET A 85 -16.82 -4.35 3.05
C MET A 85 -15.60 -3.71 2.40
N THR A 86 -15.17 -2.54 2.88
CA THR A 86 -13.91 -1.93 2.40
C THR A 86 -12.71 -2.73 2.84
N GLY A 87 -12.74 -3.34 4.03
CA GLY A 87 -11.67 -4.22 4.51
C GLY A 87 -11.49 -5.49 3.67
N THR A 88 -12.58 -6.19 3.35
CA THR A 88 -12.53 -7.44 2.57
C THR A 88 -12.13 -7.19 1.11
N THR A 89 -12.72 -6.17 0.48
CA THR A 89 -12.36 -5.77 -0.89
C THR A 89 -10.93 -5.26 -0.97
N ALA A 90 -10.47 -4.47 0.01
CA ALA A 90 -9.08 -4.01 0.06
C ALA A 90 -8.10 -5.14 0.32
N CYS A 91 -8.45 -6.15 1.13
CA CYS A 91 -7.60 -7.33 1.31
C CYS A 91 -7.42 -8.09 -0.01
N LEU A 92 -8.51 -8.38 -0.74
CA LEU A 92 -8.41 -9.04 -2.03
C LEU A 92 -7.65 -8.20 -3.06
N ALA A 93 -7.96 -6.90 -3.16
CA ALA A 93 -7.31 -6.01 -4.12
C ALA A 93 -5.81 -5.82 -3.82
N LEU A 94 -5.46 -5.45 -2.59
CA LEU A 94 -4.05 -5.23 -2.22
C LEU A 94 -3.27 -6.54 -2.13
N GLY A 95 -3.90 -7.63 -1.69
CA GLY A 95 -3.32 -8.96 -1.65
C GLY A 95 -2.97 -9.48 -3.04
N THR A 96 -3.90 -9.40 -3.99
CA THR A 96 -3.66 -9.83 -5.38
C THR A 96 -2.60 -8.97 -6.06
N VAL A 97 -2.65 -7.64 -5.91
CA VAL A 97 -1.62 -6.73 -6.45
C VAL A 97 -0.24 -7.06 -5.87
N ALA A 98 -0.14 -7.30 -4.56
CA ALA A 98 1.13 -7.66 -3.93
C ALA A 98 1.66 -9.02 -4.42
N ALA A 99 0.79 -10.03 -4.54
CA ALA A 99 1.16 -11.32 -5.10
C ALA A 99 1.66 -11.19 -6.55
N LEU A 100 0.93 -10.45 -7.39
CA LEU A 100 1.29 -10.18 -8.78
C LEU A 100 2.61 -9.42 -8.90
N THR A 101 2.89 -8.45 -8.02
CA THR A 101 4.18 -7.75 -8.03
C THR A 101 5.36 -8.67 -7.70
N LYS A 102 5.17 -9.67 -6.84
CA LYS A 102 6.22 -10.66 -6.55
C LYS A 102 6.38 -11.64 -7.71
N ILE A 103 5.28 -12.10 -8.31
CA ILE A 103 5.30 -12.96 -9.50
C ILE A 103 5.97 -12.22 -10.66
N GLY A 104 5.55 -11.00 -10.98
CA GLY A 104 6.15 -10.18 -12.04
C GLY A 104 7.65 -9.91 -11.80
N LYS A 105 8.09 -9.78 -10.54
CA LYS A 105 9.51 -9.68 -10.23
C LYS A 105 10.28 -10.99 -10.47
N LYS A 106 9.65 -12.15 -10.26
CA LYS A 106 10.26 -13.46 -10.56
C LYS A 106 10.32 -13.74 -12.05
N GLU A 107 9.23 -13.45 -12.76
CA GLU A 107 9.06 -13.67 -14.19
C GLU A 107 9.71 -12.56 -15.04
N GLY A 108 10.31 -11.54 -14.42
CA GLY A 108 11.01 -10.46 -15.12
C GLY A 108 10.10 -9.51 -15.92
N TRP A 109 8.84 -9.35 -15.53
CA TRP A 109 7.89 -8.47 -16.22
C TRP A 109 8.40 -7.02 -16.27
N LYS A 110 8.66 -6.52 -17.48
CA LYS A 110 9.01 -5.12 -17.73
C LYS A 110 7.73 -4.28 -17.78
N ILE A 111 7.32 -3.69 -16.66
CA ILE A 111 6.17 -2.76 -16.60
C ILE A 111 6.50 -1.43 -17.31
N VAL A 112 7.76 -1.03 -17.29
CA VAL A 112 8.29 0.14 -18.00
C VAL A 112 9.60 -0.30 -18.64
N GLY A 113 9.56 -0.59 -19.93
CA GLY A 113 10.74 -0.90 -20.75
C GLY A 113 10.89 0.14 -21.86
N PRO A 114 12.12 0.35 -22.39
CA PRO A 114 12.27 1.09 -23.64
C PRO A 114 11.41 0.41 -24.71
N PRO A 115 10.74 1.16 -25.61
CA PRO A 115 9.96 0.57 -26.67
C PRO A 115 10.87 -0.35 -27.49
N GLU A 116 10.55 -1.64 -27.52
CA GLU A 116 11.22 -2.58 -28.42
C GLU A 116 10.56 -2.37 -29.80
N LEU A 117 11.37 -1.91 -30.76
CA LEU A 117 11.01 -1.71 -32.16
C LEU A 117 10.95 -3.05 -32.89
#